data_AF-A0A935LTI3-F1
#
_entry.id   AF-A0A935LTI3-F1
#
_cell.length_a   1.000
_cell.length_b   1.000
_cell.length_c   1.000
_cell.angle_alpha   90.00
_cell.angle_beta   90.00
_cell.angle_gamma   90.00
#
_symmetry.space_group_name_H-M   'P 1'
#
loop_
_entity.id
_entity.type
_entity.pdbx_description
1 polymer ?
#
loop_
_entity_poly.entity_id
_entity_poly.type
_entity_poly.pdbx_seq_one_letter_code
_entity_poly.pdbx_strand_id
1 'polypeptide(L)'
;MRPFFLFALLLTGTFASAQRAIIRHAYGPFGTAGDAAYIVEEGRIYQACGPFGAKGACLYVYTEDEVYHSRDAFGIKGQGAFRIEGDTFYRCHGTFCAKSACALLLEKQKVFRADGAFCNKGDAAFLLEGNTIFLAEGPFCNKTDAILQVQGEVPMIALLAILAGY
;
A
#
# COMPACT_ATOMS: atom_id res chain seq x y z
N MET A 1 36.41 -37.41 -12.02
CA MET A 1 35.91 -36.59 -10.90
C MET A 1 35.75 -35.12 -11.33
N ARG A 2 34.86 -34.84 -12.30
CA ARG A 2 34.70 -33.50 -12.89
C ARG A 2 33.25 -33.07 -13.27
N PRO A 3 32.18 -33.89 -13.14
CA PRO A 3 30.82 -33.39 -13.39
C PRO A 3 30.10 -32.91 -12.12
N PHE A 4 30.56 -33.28 -10.91
CA PHE A 4 29.86 -32.93 -9.67
C PHE A 4 29.99 -31.45 -9.25
N PHE A 5 31.02 -30.75 -9.73
CA PHE A 5 31.25 -29.35 -9.36
C PHE A 5 30.39 -28.36 -10.16
N LEU A 6 29.84 -28.77 -11.30
CA LEU A 6 29.03 -27.89 -12.16
C LEU A 6 27.56 -27.82 -11.72
N PHE A 7 27.07 -28.80 -10.95
CA PHE A 7 25.69 -28.79 -10.47
C PHE A 7 25.48 -27.92 -9.22
N ALA A 8 26.55 -27.64 -8.48
CA ALA A 8 26.49 -26.80 -7.27
C ALA A 8 26.38 -25.29 -7.56
N LEU A 9 26.67 -24.85 -8.80
CA LEU A 9 26.68 -23.43 -9.16
C LEU A 9 25.34 -22.90 -9.72
N LEU A 10 24.37 -23.79 -10.01
CA LEU A 10 23.06 -23.42 -10.56
C LEU A 10 21.98 -23.16 -9.50
N LEU A 11 22.31 -23.33 -8.22
CA LEU A 11 21.36 -23.20 -7.09
C LEU A 11 21.47 -21.87 -6.32
N THR A 12 22.36 -20.95 -6.69
CA THR A 12 22.57 -19.68 -5.96
C THR A 12 21.90 -18.46 -6.62
N GLY A 13 20.94 -18.67 -7.52
CA GLY A 13 20.40 -17.62 -8.39
C GLY A 13 19.03 -17.05 -8.03
N THR A 14 18.36 -17.48 -6.95
CA THR A 14 17.11 -16.82 -6.53
C THR A 14 17.46 -15.59 -5.69
N PHE A 15 17.95 -14.54 -6.36
CA PHE A 15 17.81 -13.19 -5.83
C PHE A 15 16.30 -12.91 -5.79
N ALA A 16 15.67 -13.21 -4.66
CA ALA A 16 14.43 -12.56 -4.28
C ALA A 16 14.78 -11.07 -4.17
N SER A 17 14.62 -10.34 -5.27
CA SER A 17 14.68 -8.89 -5.25
C SER A 17 13.57 -8.44 -4.33
N ALA A 18 13.90 -8.19 -3.06
CA ALA A 18 13.01 -7.56 -2.11
C ALA A 18 12.64 -6.20 -2.72
N GLN A 19 11.44 -6.14 -3.30
CA GLN A 19 11.01 -4.96 -4.01
C GLN A 19 10.78 -3.85 -3.00
N ARG A 20 11.70 -2.89 -3.00
CA ARG A 20 11.59 -1.67 -2.22
C ARG A 20 10.92 -0.61 -3.08
N ALA A 21 9.80 -0.09 -2.60
CA ALA A 21 9.16 1.07 -3.17
C ALA A 21 9.17 2.22 -2.17
N ILE A 22 9.28 3.44 -2.69
CA ILE A 22 9.22 4.68 -1.92
C ILE A 22 8.01 5.45 -2.41
N ILE A 23 7.15 5.86 -1.48
CA ILE A 23 6.02 6.72 -1.76
C ILE A 23 6.36 8.08 -1.21
N ARG A 24 6.38 9.09 -2.08
CA ARG A 24 6.65 10.48 -1.74
C ARG A 24 5.35 11.24 -1.63
N HIS A 25 5.34 12.31 -0.85
CA HIS A 25 4.34 13.34 -1.03
C HIS A 25 4.43 13.89 -2.46
N ALA A 26 3.30 14.31 -2.99
CA ALA A 26 3.22 15.06 -4.23
C ALA A 26 2.48 16.36 -3.97
N TYR A 27 2.84 17.41 -4.71
CA TYR A 27 2.27 18.74 -4.52
C TYR A 27 1.76 19.34 -5.82
N GLY A 28 0.60 19.99 -5.71
CA GLY A 28 -0.08 20.68 -6.80
C GLY A 28 -0.70 19.74 -7.83
N PRO A 29 -1.30 20.30 -8.90
CA PRO A 29 -2.08 19.54 -9.88
C PRO A 29 -1.22 18.69 -10.83
N PHE A 30 0.11 18.87 -10.82
CA PHE A 30 1.04 18.17 -11.71
C PHE A 30 1.85 17.07 -10.99
N GLY A 31 1.70 16.92 -9.67
CA GLY A 31 2.40 15.87 -8.92
C GLY A 31 3.89 16.10 -8.75
N THR A 32 4.30 17.32 -8.41
CA THR A 32 5.71 17.62 -8.10
C THR A 32 6.13 16.80 -6.88
N ALA A 33 7.15 15.96 -7.04
CA ALA A 33 7.64 15.06 -6.00
C ALA A 33 8.18 15.84 -4.80
N GLY A 34 7.70 15.45 -3.61
CA GLY A 34 8.13 15.96 -2.32
C GLY A 34 9.01 14.98 -1.56
N ASP A 35 9.01 15.17 -0.24
CA ASP A 35 9.68 14.29 0.69
C ASP A 35 9.09 12.89 0.68
N ALA A 36 9.91 11.90 1.05
CA ALA A 36 9.43 10.54 1.22
C ALA A 36 8.42 10.48 2.38
N ALA A 37 7.26 9.90 2.12
CA ALA A 37 6.17 9.71 3.08
C ALA A 37 6.16 8.27 3.64
N TYR A 38 6.33 7.28 2.77
CA TYR A 38 6.32 5.86 3.12
C TYR A 38 7.38 5.05 2.37
N ILE A 39 7.78 3.94 2.98
CA ILE A 39 8.60 2.91 2.33
C ILE A 39 7.84 1.60 2.42
N VAL A 40 7.68 0.92 1.29
CA VAL A 40 7.02 -0.38 1.20
C VAL A 40 8.07 -1.40 0.81
N GLU A 41 8.26 -2.41 1.66
CA GLU A 41 9.29 -3.43 1.46
C GLU A 41 8.95 -4.67 2.27
N GLU A 42 9.16 -5.87 1.69
CA GLU A 42 9.02 -7.16 2.39
C GLU A 42 7.71 -7.33 3.20
N GLY A 43 6.57 -6.99 2.61
CA GLY A 43 5.26 -7.15 3.28
C GLY A 43 5.02 -6.14 4.40
N ARG A 44 5.75 -5.02 4.42
CA ARG A 44 5.66 -4.00 5.47
C ARG A 44 5.58 -2.60 4.89
N ILE A 45 4.90 -1.72 5.62
CA ILE A 45 4.77 -0.29 5.33
C ILE A 45 5.41 0.47 6.48
N TYR A 46 6.46 1.21 6.17
CA TYR A 46 7.18 2.04 7.12
C TYR A 46 6.84 3.51 6.88
N GLN A 47 6.81 4.29 7.96
CA GLN A 47 6.95 5.73 7.84
C GLN A 47 8.33 6.04 7.26
N ALA A 48 8.40 6.93 6.28
CA ALA A 48 9.66 7.44 5.79
C ALA A 48 10.09 8.69 6.59
N CYS A 49 11.38 8.81 6.85
CA CYS A 49 11.97 9.96 7.52
C CYS A 49 12.99 10.65 6.61
N GLY A 50 12.85 11.97 6.48
CA GLY A 50 13.74 12.81 5.67
C GLY A 50 13.52 12.68 4.15
N PRO A 51 14.20 13.53 3.35
CA PRO A 51 13.92 13.71 1.92
C PRO A 51 14.25 12.48 1.06
N PHE A 52 15.14 11.61 1.53
CA PHE A 52 15.59 10.41 0.83
C PHE A 52 14.90 9.12 1.29
N GLY A 53 14.01 9.21 2.30
CA GLY A 53 13.28 8.05 2.82
C GLY A 53 14.17 7.09 3.59
N ALA A 54 14.66 7.52 4.74
CA ALA A 54 15.16 6.59 5.76
C ALA A 54 13.98 5.84 6.39
N LYS A 55 14.16 4.55 6.71
CA LYS A 55 13.12 3.75 7.38
C LYS A 55 12.90 4.27 8.80
N GLY A 56 11.70 4.75 9.06
CA GLY A 56 11.19 5.02 10.40
C GLY A 56 10.51 3.79 11.00
N ALA A 57 9.52 4.02 11.86
CA ALA A 57 8.74 2.94 12.47
C ALA A 57 7.89 2.19 11.43
N CYS A 58 7.78 0.87 11.59
CA CYS A 58 6.81 0.08 10.85
C CYS A 58 5.39 0.46 11.29
N LEU A 59 4.54 0.81 10.33
CA LEU A 59 3.14 1.19 10.56
C LEU A 59 2.22 -0.02 10.34
N TYR A 60 2.45 -0.76 9.26
CA TYR A 60 1.62 -1.89 8.86
C TYR A 60 2.44 -3.09 8.41
N VAL A 61 1.88 -4.26 8.63
CA VAL A 61 2.35 -5.55 8.08
C VAL A 61 1.21 -6.11 7.25
N TYR A 62 1.47 -6.44 5.99
CA TYR A 62 0.46 -6.94 5.07
C TYR A 62 0.84 -8.31 4.51
N THR A 63 -0.19 -9.08 4.18
CA THR A 63 -0.12 -10.33 3.42
C THR A 63 -0.78 -10.10 2.05
N GLU A 64 -1.15 -11.18 1.36
CA GLU A 64 -1.88 -11.08 0.10
C GLU A 64 -3.25 -10.41 0.27
N ASP A 65 -3.97 -10.73 1.35
CA ASP A 65 -5.36 -10.30 1.57
C ASP A 65 -5.60 -9.46 2.83
N GLU A 66 -4.64 -9.39 3.75
CA GLU A 66 -4.86 -8.81 5.08
C GLU A 66 -3.77 -7.80 5.44
N VAL A 67 -4.16 -6.75 6.17
CA VAL A 67 -3.28 -5.70 6.68
C VAL A 67 -3.47 -5.60 8.17
N TYR A 68 -2.37 -5.60 8.90
CA TYR A 68 -2.31 -5.49 10.34
C TYR A 68 -1.56 -4.22 10.72
N HIS A 69 -2.01 -3.54 11.77
CA HIS A 69 -1.18 -2.57 12.45
C HIS A 69 0.06 -3.27 13.00
N SER A 70 1.23 -2.64 12.84
CA SER A 70 2.43 -3.12 13.48
C SER A 70 2.33 -2.92 15.00
N ARG A 71 2.70 -3.94 15.77
CA ARG A 71 2.74 -3.85 17.24
C ARG A 71 3.97 -3.09 17.74
N ASP A 72 5.03 -3.06 16.94
CA ASP A 72 6.31 -2.43 17.27
C ASP A 72 6.96 -1.78 16.04
N ALA A 73 8.12 -1.16 16.22
CA ALA A 73 8.86 -0.53 15.13
C ALA A 73 9.43 -1.55 14.11
N PHE A 74 9.49 -2.84 14.45
CA PHE A 74 10.14 -3.88 13.66
C PHE A 74 9.18 -4.64 12.73
N GLY A 75 7.87 -4.44 12.87
CA GLY A 75 6.89 -5.05 11.97
C GLY A 75 6.36 -6.39 12.48
N ILE A 76 6.17 -6.54 13.79
CA ILE A 76 5.40 -7.66 14.32
C ILE A 76 3.91 -7.42 14.11
N LYS A 77 3.19 -8.41 13.57
CA LYS A 77 1.73 -8.35 13.39
C LYS A 77 1.03 -8.03 14.71
N GLY A 78 0.25 -6.96 14.71
CA GLY A 78 -0.62 -6.54 15.81
C GLY A 78 -2.09 -6.80 15.50
N GLN A 79 -2.93 -5.81 15.74
CA GLN A 79 -4.37 -5.87 15.45
C GLN A 79 -4.60 -5.76 13.95
N GLY A 80 -5.59 -6.49 13.44
CA GLY A 80 -6.08 -6.31 12.07
C GLY A 80 -6.50 -4.85 11.85
N ALA A 81 -6.11 -4.30 10.71
CA ALA A 81 -6.46 -2.96 10.26
C ALA A 81 -7.44 -3.04 9.10
N PHE A 82 -7.07 -3.79 8.05
CA PHE A 82 -7.84 -3.89 6.82
C PHE A 82 -7.77 -5.29 6.20
N ARG A 83 -8.75 -5.61 5.37
CA ARG A 83 -8.82 -6.83 4.57
C ARG A 83 -9.30 -6.48 3.17
N ILE A 84 -8.69 -7.03 2.13
CA ILE A 84 -9.16 -6.90 0.76
C ILE A 84 -9.91 -8.17 0.35
N GLU A 85 -11.04 -7.99 -0.33
CA GLU A 85 -11.78 -9.07 -0.99
C GLU A 85 -12.21 -8.59 -2.37
N GLY A 86 -11.53 -9.10 -3.40
CA GLY A 86 -11.68 -8.60 -4.78
C GLY A 86 -11.33 -7.11 -4.86
N ASP A 87 -12.29 -6.32 -5.31
CA ASP A 87 -12.16 -4.87 -5.51
C ASP A 87 -12.53 -4.05 -4.26
N THR A 88 -12.85 -4.70 -3.15
CA THR A 88 -13.36 -4.03 -1.95
C THR A 88 -12.37 -4.11 -0.80
N PHE A 89 -12.15 -2.98 -0.14
CA PHE A 89 -11.26 -2.86 1.02
C PHE A 89 -12.06 -2.60 2.28
N TYR A 90 -12.01 -3.53 3.22
CA TYR A 90 -12.75 -3.50 4.48
C TYR A 90 -11.84 -3.11 5.63
N ARG A 91 -12.42 -2.41 6.62
CA ARG A 91 -11.81 -2.37 7.96
C ARG A 91 -11.93 -3.76 8.58
N CYS A 92 -10.95 -4.13 9.39
CA CYS A 92 -11.02 -5.33 10.18
C CYS A 92 -10.49 -5.07 11.59
N HIS A 93 -10.68 -6.03 12.50
CA HIS A 93 -10.26 -5.89 13.89
C HIS A 93 -9.86 -7.25 14.48
N GLY A 94 -9.17 -7.23 15.62
CA GLY A 94 -8.71 -8.45 16.28
C GLY A 94 -7.48 -9.06 15.60
N THR A 95 -6.90 -10.08 16.23
CA THR A 95 -5.72 -10.80 15.72
C THR A 95 -6.01 -11.63 14.46
N PHE A 96 -7.29 -11.94 14.22
CA PHE A 96 -7.74 -12.70 13.05
C PHE A 96 -8.31 -11.81 11.94
N CYS A 97 -8.18 -10.48 12.06
CA CYS A 97 -8.69 -9.52 11.07
C CYS A 97 -10.15 -9.81 10.69
N ALA A 98 -11.02 -9.87 11.70
CA ALA A 98 -12.45 -10.04 11.52
C ALA A 98 -13.03 -8.83 10.78
N LYS A 99 -13.62 -9.10 9.61
CA LYS A 99 -14.16 -8.09 8.69
C LYS A 99 -15.26 -7.25 9.36
N SER A 100 -15.23 -5.93 9.14
CA SER A 100 -16.25 -4.99 9.59
C SER A 100 -16.78 -4.15 8.43
N ALA A 101 -16.90 -2.84 8.60
CA ALA A 101 -17.41 -1.93 7.58
C ALA A 101 -16.40 -1.72 6.45
N CYS A 102 -16.91 -1.45 5.24
CA CYS A 102 -16.07 -1.11 4.11
C CYS A 102 -15.36 0.22 4.36
N ALA A 103 -14.14 0.36 3.85
CA ALA A 103 -13.36 1.59 3.89
C ALA A 103 -13.28 2.21 2.50
N LEU A 104 -12.84 1.40 1.54
CA LEU A 104 -12.60 1.85 0.17
C LEU A 104 -13.14 0.82 -0.83
N LEU A 105 -13.49 1.30 -2.01
CA LEU A 105 -13.86 0.47 -3.15
C LEU A 105 -13.03 0.89 -4.37
N LEU A 106 -12.36 -0.07 -4.98
CA LEU A 106 -11.48 0.12 -6.12
C LEU A 106 -12.22 -0.22 -7.41
N GLU A 107 -12.38 0.74 -8.30
CA GLU A 107 -12.87 0.50 -9.65
C GLU A 107 -11.80 0.90 -10.66
N LYS A 108 -11.02 -0.09 -11.11
CA LYS A 108 -9.87 0.10 -11.99
C LYS A 108 -8.82 1.02 -11.37
N GLN A 109 -8.87 2.30 -11.69
CA GLN A 109 -7.94 3.35 -11.26
C GLN A 109 -8.61 4.35 -10.30
N LYS A 110 -9.90 4.17 -9.99
CA LYS A 110 -10.67 5.07 -9.15
C LYS A 110 -10.88 4.42 -7.80
N VAL A 111 -10.58 5.16 -6.74
CA VAL A 111 -10.82 4.72 -5.36
C VAL A 111 -11.94 5.56 -4.77
N PHE A 112 -12.99 4.91 -4.31
CA PHE A 112 -14.16 5.53 -3.70
C PHE A 112 -14.16 5.30 -2.19
N ARG A 113 -14.64 6.27 -1.43
CA ARG A 113 -15.02 6.03 -0.03
C ARG A 113 -16.23 5.10 -0.05
N ALA A 114 -16.21 4.09 0.81
CA ALA A 114 -17.34 3.19 0.98
C ALA A 114 -17.64 3.05 2.47
N ASP A 115 -18.90 2.73 2.80
CA ASP A 115 -19.32 2.53 4.18
C ASP A 115 -20.39 1.44 4.31
N GLY A 116 -20.58 0.96 5.54
CA GLY A 116 -21.52 -0.10 5.90
C GLY A 116 -21.03 -1.51 5.56
N ALA A 117 -21.84 -2.51 5.88
CA ALA A 117 -21.52 -3.93 5.64
C ALA A 117 -21.66 -4.34 4.17
N PHE A 118 -22.40 -3.57 3.38
CA PHE A 118 -22.66 -3.82 1.95
C PHE A 118 -21.86 -2.91 1.02
N CYS A 119 -20.94 -2.12 1.56
CA CYS A 119 -20.07 -1.20 0.80
C CYS A 119 -20.84 -0.23 -0.07
N ASN A 120 -21.70 0.57 0.56
CA ASN A 120 -22.39 1.65 -0.14
C ASN A 120 -21.33 2.61 -0.69
N LYS A 121 -21.26 2.71 -2.01
CA LYS A 121 -20.31 3.57 -2.71
C LYS A 121 -20.66 5.03 -2.43
N GLY A 122 -19.72 5.74 -1.83
CA GLY A 122 -19.77 7.18 -1.62
C GLY A 122 -19.02 7.93 -2.71
N ASP A 123 -18.59 9.14 -2.37
CA ASP A 123 -17.79 9.98 -3.26
C ASP A 123 -16.43 9.38 -3.53
N ALA A 124 -15.86 9.76 -4.68
CA ALA A 124 -14.47 9.47 -4.99
C ALA A 124 -13.55 10.01 -3.89
N ALA A 125 -12.46 9.29 -3.68
CA ALA A 125 -11.42 9.63 -2.72
C ALA A 125 -10.12 9.94 -3.44
N PHE A 126 -9.72 9.03 -4.33
CA PHE A 126 -8.45 9.09 -5.01
C PHE A 126 -8.57 8.61 -6.46
N LEU A 127 -7.71 9.15 -7.32
CA LEU A 127 -7.52 8.71 -8.69
C LEU A 127 -6.06 8.29 -8.89
N LEU A 128 -5.86 7.09 -9.41
CA LEU A 128 -4.54 6.49 -9.67
C LEU A 128 -4.18 6.69 -11.14
N GLU A 129 -3.28 7.62 -11.45
CA GLU A 129 -2.80 7.84 -12.82
C GLU A 129 -1.30 7.57 -12.92
N GLY A 130 -0.95 6.44 -13.55
CA GLY A 130 0.44 6.01 -13.66
C GLY A 130 1.06 5.78 -12.28
N ASN A 131 2.05 6.59 -11.93
CA ASN A 131 2.71 6.54 -10.63
C ASN A 131 2.29 7.67 -9.67
N THR A 132 1.30 8.47 -10.03
CA THR A 132 0.83 9.61 -9.22
C THR A 132 -0.59 9.35 -8.73
N ILE A 133 -0.82 9.70 -7.47
CA ILE A 133 -2.11 9.57 -6.80
C ILE A 133 -2.64 10.97 -6.59
N PHE A 134 -3.85 11.20 -7.09
CA PHE A 134 -4.56 12.45 -6.96
C PHE A 134 -5.70 12.30 -5.98
N LEU A 135 -6.01 13.38 -5.27
CA LEU A 135 -7.33 13.53 -4.68
C LEU A 135 -8.37 13.57 -5.79
N ALA A 136 -9.52 13.00 -5.47
CA ALA A 136 -10.65 13.02 -6.37
C ALA A 136 -11.93 13.31 -5.59
N GLU A 137 -12.87 13.96 -6.27
CA GLU A 137 -14.13 14.39 -5.67
C GLU A 137 -15.34 14.02 -6.52
N GLY A 138 -16.49 13.90 -5.84
CA GLY A 138 -17.78 13.60 -6.43
C GLY A 138 -17.93 12.18 -6.99
N PRO A 139 -19.07 11.87 -7.61
CA PRO A 139 -19.41 10.51 -8.04
C PRO A 139 -18.61 10.04 -9.26
N PHE A 140 -18.01 10.97 -10.02
CA PHE A 140 -17.29 10.68 -11.25
C PHE A 140 -15.77 10.62 -11.10
N CYS A 141 -15.25 10.87 -9.88
CA CYS A 141 -13.82 10.92 -9.59
C CYS A 141 -13.13 12.05 -10.36
N ASN A 142 -13.60 13.28 -10.12
CA ASN A 142 -12.99 14.47 -10.71
C ASN A 142 -11.64 14.72 -10.04
N LYS A 143 -10.57 14.69 -10.85
CA LYS A 143 -9.18 14.86 -10.40
C LYS A 143 -8.94 16.27 -9.88
N THR A 144 -8.30 16.37 -8.71
CA THR A 144 -7.82 17.63 -8.14
C THR A 144 -6.30 17.60 -7.96
N ASP A 145 -5.80 17.85 -6.76
CA ASP A 145 -4.36 17.92 -6.49
C ASP A 145 -3.74 16.53 -6.31
N ALA A 146 -2.48 16.40 -6.73
CA ALA A 146 -1.69 15.23 -6.41
C ALA A 146 -1.33 15.24 -4.92
N ILE A 147 -1.35 14.06 -4.30
CA ILE A 147 -0.98 13.88 -2.89
C ILE A 147 0.22 12.96 -2.70
N LEU A 148 0.39 11.97 -3.58
CA LEU A 148 1.44 10.98 -3.47
C LEU A 148 2.01 10.64 -4.84
N GLN A 149 3.29 10.31 -4.87
CA GLN A 149 3.96 9.74 -6.04
C GLN A 149 4.69 8.47 -5.64
N VAL A 150 4.47 7.39 -6.39
CA VAL A 150 5.02 6.07 -6.16
C VAL A 150 6.30 5.91 -7.00
N GLN A 151 7.37 5.44 -6.36
CA GLN A 151 8.64 5.10 -7.00
C GLN A 151 8.95 3.63 -6.70
N GLY A 152 8.90 2.78 -7.73
CA GLY A 152 8.90 1.32 -7.61
C GLY A 152 7.49 0.74 -7.72
N GLU A 153 7.35 -0.58 -7.60
CA GLU A 153 6.02 -1.22 -7.60
C GLU A 153 5.54 -1.42 -6.17
N VAL A 154 4.29 -1.06 -5.92
CA VAL A 154 3.63 -1.21 -4.64
C VAL A 154 2.42 -2.12 -4.83
N PRO A 155 2.30 -3.23 -4.06
CA PRO A 155 1.10 -4.05 -4.09
C PRO A 155 -0.14 -3.21 -3.78
N MET A 156 -1.24 -3.42 -4.50
CA MET A 156 -2.46 -2.62 -4.35
C MET A 156 -2.98 -2.60 -2.91
N ILE A 157 -2.89 -3.73 -2.20
CA ILE A 157 -3.28 -3.82 -0.78
C ILE A 157 -2.49 -2.85 0.11
N ALA A 158 -1.19 -2.70 -0.13
CA ALA A 158 -0.35 -1.78 0.62
C ALA A 158 -0.67 -0.31 0.27
N LEU A 159 -0.92 -0.04 -1.01
CA LEU A 159 -1.35 1.28 -1.47
C LEU A 159 -2.68 1.69 -0.84
N LEU A 160 -3.68 0.81 -0.87
CA LEU A 160 -4.99 1.06 -0.27
C LEU A 160 -4.92 1.22 1.24
N ALA A 161 -4.04 0.48 1.94
CA ALA A 161 -3.81 0.67 3.37
C ALA A 161 -3.28 2.07 3.71
N ILE A 162 -2.36 2.59 2.88
CA ILE A 162 -1.84 3.96 3.01
C ILE A 162 -2.95 4.98 2.75
N LEU A 163 -3.72 4.79 1.67
CA LEU A 163 -4.81 5.70 1.30
C LEU A 163 -5.98 5.68 2.31
N ALA A 164 -6.25 4.54 2.94
CA ALA A 164 -7.29 4.43 3.97
C ALA A 164 -6.90 5.12 5.29
N GLY A 165 -5.60 5.36 5.50
CA GLY A 165 -5.07 6.09 6.66
C GLY A 165 -4.81 7.58 6.40
N TYR A 166 -5.07 8.06 5.18
CA TYR A 166 -4.92 9.46 4.76
C TYR A 166 -6.22 10.24 4.98
#